data_AF-A0A7E6EMP3-F1
#
_entry.id   AF-A0A7E6EMP3-F1
#
_cell.length_a   1.000
_cell.length_b   1.000
_cell.length_c   1.000
_cell.angle_alpha   90.00
_cell.angle_beta   90.00
_cell.angle_gamma   90.00
#
_symmetry.space_group_name_H-M   'P 1'
#
loop_
_entity.id
_entity.type
_entity.pdbx_description
1 polymer ?
#
loop_
_entity_poly.entity_id
_entity_poly.type
_entity_poly.pdbx_seq_one_letter_code
_entity_poly.pdbx_strand_id
1 'polypeptide(L)'
;MEENVTTVFLLYTLLYCFFAICVIAPPTELVSAGFSIQNVFSNYLGSQDLHFIIYHQRRTAITLVIHSILPLGYYVGLSCLVDSHLHFDLDDLTSGWMIYLILATSFPIATLTLFYYWSLNNWDQHPVAKQLQLLTENGSSWHDIASSINVEFRRPDKFTSGSMARRVIVTDSWIMKTSTYHVYIAHQNDIHLSLASSEEHQMSYESMSTVQYLNINIIPNNAAIKPFTIRLNSLEYGELRGKLRAPLLNARNIIIHQSLSDQFLVAFQNEVEKNPVYVLSPETVSELSHNLSTYSYMHISHGAYSKYMLIFRFSSNNVGANLIHAS
;
A
#
# COMPACT_ATOMS: atom_id res chain seq x y z
N MET A 1 -43.31 -15.36 17.13
CA MET A 1 -42.37 -16.50 17.14
C MET A 1 -41.49 -16.47 15.90
N GLU A 2 -42.06 -16.34 14.70
CA GLU A 2 -41.30 -16.14 13.45
C GLU A 2 -40.35 -14.93 13.50
N GLU A 3 -40.81 -13.79 14.02
CA GLU A 3 -39.97 -12.58 14.13
C GLU A 3 -38.69 -12.81 14.96
N ASN A 4 -38.76 -13.62 16.01
CA ASN A 4 -37.60 -13.93 16.85
C ASN A 4 -36.58 -14.81 16.10
N VAL A 5 -37.06 -15.83 15.36
CA VAL A 5 -36.20 -16.69 14.53
C VAL A 5 -35.51 -15.87 13.43
N THR A 6 -36.22 -14.96 12.77
CA THR A 6 -35.63 -14.06 11.77
C THR A 6 -34.58 -13.14 12.38
N THR A 7 -34.81 -12.59 13.57
CA THR A 7 -33.80 -11.74 14.24
C THR A 7 -32.54 -12.50 14.64
N VAL A 8 -32.67 -13.74 15.15
CA VAL A 8 -31.52 -14.58 15.50
C VAL A 8 -30.72 -14.97 14.26
N PHE A 9 -31.41 -15.33 13.17
CA PHE A 9 -30.77 -15.59 11.89
C PHE A 9 -29.95 -14.39 11.39
N LEU A 10 -30.56 -13.21 11.34
CA LEU A 10 -29.87 -12.00 10.87
C LEU A 10 -28.69 -11.64 11.76
N LEU A 11 -28.84 -11.75 13.08
CA LEU A 11 -27.75 -11.48 14.03
C LEU A 11 -26.58 -12.45 13.81
N TYR A 12 -26.87 -13.75 13.68
CA TYR A 12 -25.84 -14.75 13.41
C TYR A 12 -25.12 -14.46 12.08
N THR A 13 -25.86 -14.17 11.01
CA THR A 13 -25.26 -13.83 9.71
C THR A 13 -24.37 -12.60 9.80
N LEU A 14 -24.81 -11.53 10.49
CA LEU A 14 -24.01 -10.33 10.67
C LEU A 14 -22.72 -10.61 11.47
N LEU A 15 -22.83 -11.34 12.58
CA LEU A 15 -21.68 -11.72 13.40
C LEU A 15 -20.70 -12.61 12.62
N TYR A 16 -21.21 -13.58 11.86
CA TYR A 16 -20.38 -14.46 11.04
C TYR A 16 -19.69 -13.69 9.91
N CYS A 17 -20.40 -12.79 9.22
CA CYS A 17 -19.81 -11.93 8.20
C CYS A 17 -18.69 -11.07 8.79
N PHE A 18 -18.90 -10.48 9.96
CA PHE A 18 -17.86 -9.74 10.67
C PHE A 18 -16.64 -10.63 10.97
N PHE A 19 -16.86 -11.81 11.54
CA PHE A 19 -15.80 -12.80 11.78
C PHE A 19 -15.05 -13.18 10.50
N ALA A 20 -15.77 -13.50 9.42
CA ALA A 20 -15.17 -13.87 8.14
C ALA A 20 -14.32 -12.73 7.56
N ILE A 21 -14.79 -11.48 7.63
CA ILE A 21 -14.01 -10.31 7.23
C ILE A 21 -12.73 -10.19 8.06
N CYS A 22 -12.81 -10.39 9.39
CA CYS A 22 -11.64 -10.38 10.26
C CYS A 22 -10.64 -11.50 9.95
N VAL A 23 -11.09 -12.67 9.45
CA VAL A 23 -10.18 -13.73 9.01
C VAL A 23 -9.55 -13.40 7.64
N ILE A 24 -10.33 -12.84 6.72
CA ILE A 24 -9.88 -12.56 5.34
C ILE A 24 -8.95 -11.34 5.27
N ALA A 25 -9.28 -10.31 6.02
CA ALA A 25 -8.59 -9.04 6.07
C ALA A 25 -8.53 -8.58 7.54
N PRO A 26 -7.68 -9.21 8.38
CA PRO A 26 -7.60 -8.86 9.78
C PRO A 26 -7.21 -7.38 9.95
N PRO A 27 -7.96 -6.60 10.75
CA PRO A 27 -7.57 -5.26 11.12
C PRO A 27 -6.23 -5.28 11.86
N THR A 28 -5.50 -4.17 11.81
CA THR A 28 -4.19 -4.02 12.45
C THR A 28 -4.21 -4.40 13.92
N GLU A 29 -5.27 -4.07 14.66
CA GLU A 29 -5.44 -4.43 16.07
C GLU A 29 -5.45 -5.94 16.30
N LEU A 30 -6.12 -6.71 15.44
CA LEU A 30 -6.14 -8.17 15.54
C LEU A 30 -4.79 -8.77 15.17
N VAL A 31 -4.12 -8.21 14.17
CA VAL A 31 -2.75 -8.62 13.81
C VAL A 31 -1.79 -8.36 14.97
N SER A 32 -1.90 -7.20 15.62
CA SER A 32 -1.11 -6.81 16.80
C SER A 32 -1.38 -7.71 18.01
N ALA A 33 -2.61 -8.17 18.19
CA ALA A 33 -2.98 -9.16 19.21
C ALA A 33 -2.49 -10.59 18.88
N GLY A 34 -1.84 -10.78 17.74
CA GLY A 34 -1.31 -12.08 17.31
C GLY A 34 -2.26 -12.88 16.43
N PHE A 35 -3.47 -12.39 16.15
CA PHE A 35 -4.45 -13.06 15.29
C PHE A 35 -4.10 -12.84 13.81
N SER A 36 -3.17 -13.66 13.32
CA SER A 36 -2.80 -13.70 11.91
C SER A 36 -2.46 -15.14 11.50
N ILE A 37 -2.68 -15.49 10.24
CA ILE A 37 -2.35 -16.83 9.70
C ILE A 37 -0.85 -17.11 9.89
N GLN A 38 -0.02 -16.07 9.78
CA GLN A 38 1.42 -16.16 9.97
C GLN A 38 1.80 -16.58 11.39
N ASN A 39 1.09 -16.05 12.40
CA ASN A 39 1.38 -16.34 13.80
C ASN A 39 0.79 -17.69 14.23
N VAL A 40 -0.45 -17.98 13.84
CA VAL A 40 -1.14 -19.25 14.17
C VAL A 40 -0.40 -20.45 13.60
N PHE A 41 0.13 -20.33 12.37
CA PHE A 41 0.87 -21.40 11.70
C PHE A 41 2.39 -21.19 11.70
N SER A 42 2.91 -20.36 12.61
CA SER A 42 4.34 -20.00 12.69
C SER A 42 5.27 -21.21 12.71
N ASN A 43 4.94 -22.25 13.49
CA ASN A 43 5.72 -23.49 13.58
C ASN A 43 5.81 -24.24 12.25
N TYR A 44 4.74 -24.26 11.45
CA TYR A 44 4.72 -24.96 10.16
C TYR A 44 5.36 -24.12 9.04
N LEU A 45 5.08 -22.81 9.05
CA LEU A 45 5.62 -21.87 8.08
C LEU A 45 7.15 -21.75 8.20
N GLY A 46 7.67 -21.85 9.43
CA GLY A 46 9.10 -21.70 9.71
C GLY A 46 9.55 -20.24 9.67
N SER A 47 10.86 -20.04 9.59
CA SER A 47 11.45 -18.69 9.55
C SER A 47 11.41 -18.10 8.14
N GLN A 48 10.75 -16.96 8.01
CA GLN A 48 10.75 -16.18 6.79
C GLN A 48 12.16 -15.69 6.41
N ASP A 49 12.98 -15.31 7.40
CA ASP A 49 14.33 -14.79 7.18
C ASP A 49 15.28 -15.84 6.59
N LEU A 50 15.06 -17.11 6.93
CA LEU A 50 15.89 -18.19 6.40
C LEU A 50 15.41 -18.69 5.03
N HIS A 51 14.10 -18.85 4.85
CA HIS A 51 13.52 -19.52 3.67
C HIS A 51 12.35 -18.72 3.10
N PHE A 52 12.62 -17.52 2.60
CA PHE A 52 11.62 -16.58 2.12
C PHE A 52 10.64 -17.19 1.10
N ILE A 53 11.14 -17.88 0.07
CA ILE A 53 10.29 -18.45 -0.99
C ILE A 53 9.39 -19.57 -0.45
N ILE A 54 9.96 -20.57 0.21
CA ILE A 54 9.20 -21.71 0.75
C ILE A 54 8.19 -21.23 1.81
N TYR A 55 8.59 -20.30 2.67
CA TYR A 55 7.72 -19.68 3.65
C TYR A 55 6.47 -19.10 2.98
N HIS A 56 6.65 -18.34 1.90
CA HIS A 56 5.52 -17.73 1.22
C HIS A 56 4.68 -18.70 0.39
N GLN A 57 5.27 -19.74 -0.19
CA GLN A 57 4.52 -20.82 -0.85
C GLN A 57 3.58 -21.52 0.14
N ARG A 58 4.10 -21.91 1.31
CA ARG A 58 3.31 -22.52 2.40
C ARG A 58 2.22 -21.57 2.89
N ARG A 59 2.57 -20.30 3.10
CA ARG A 59 1.64 -19.27 3.58
C ARG A 59 0.48 -19.08 2.61
N THR A 60 0.72 -18.93 1.31
CA THR A 60 -0.35 -18.73 0.32
C THR A 60 -1.26 -19.94 0.24
N ALA A 61 -0.70 -21.15 0.31
CA ALA A 61 -1.47 -22.38 0.26
C ALA A 61 -2.35 -22.59 1.51
N ILE A 62 -1.81 -22.36 2.72
CA ILE A 62 -2.59 -22.41 3.97
C ILE A 62 -3.68 -21.35 3.97
N THR A 63 -3.35 -20.13 3.54
CA THR A 63 -4.32 -19.02 3.48
C THR A 63 -5.49 -19.39 2.59
N LEU A 64 -5.22 -19.98 1.42
CA LEU A 64 -6.24 -20.46 0.50
C LEU A 64 -7.17 -21.50 1.14
N VAL A 65 -6.61 -22.47 1.87
CA VAL A 65 -7.39 -23.52 2.57
C VAL A 65 -8.23 -22.93 3.70
N ILE A 66 -7.69 -22.01 4.51
CA ILE A 66 -8.44 -21.39 5.61
C ILE A 66 -9.62 -20.59 5.06
N HIS A 67 -9.39 -19.81 4.00
CA HIS A 67 -10.43 -18.95 3.43
C HIS A 67 -11.51 -19.77 2.72
N SER A 68 -11.15 -20.90 2.10
CA SER A 68 -12.12 -21.78 1.44
C SER A 68 -13.04 -22.51 2.41
N ILE A 69 -12.64 -22.70 3.67
CA ILE A 69 -13.45 -23.32 4.73
C ILE A 69 -14.53 -22.36 5.27
N LEU A 70 -14.37 -21.03 5.13
CA LEU A 70 -15.32 -20.06 5.72
C LEU A 70 -16.78 -20.24 5.26
N PRO A 71 -17.10 -20.44 3.96
CA PRO A 71 -18.48 -20.71 3.55
C PRO A 71 -19.05 -21.99 4.18
N LEU A 72 -18.24 -23.04 4.30
CA LEU A 72 -18.69 -24.28 4.95
C LEU A 72 -18.91 -24.07 6.45
N GLY A 73 -18.02 -23.32 7.10
CA GLY A 73 -18.16 -22.94 8.50
C GLY A 73 -19.44 -22.14 8.78
N TYR A 74 -19.85 -21.28 7.84
CA TYR A 74 -21.13 -20.57 7.93
C TYR A 74 -22.31 -21.55 7.96
N TYR A 75 -22.35 -22.50 7.01
CA TYR A 75 -23.41 -23.51 6.93
C TYR A 75 -23.50 -24.34 8.21
N VAL A 76 -22.36 -24.87 8.65
CA VAL A 76 -22.27 -25.74 9.84
C VAL A 76 -22.69 -24.97 11.10
N GLY A 77 -22.19 -23.75 11.28
CA GLY A 77 -22.56 -22.96 12.45
C GLY A 77 -24.04 -22.53 12.41
N LEU A 78 -24.58 -22.26 11.22
CA LEU A 78 -25.99 -21.94 11.06
C LEU A 78 -26.89 -23.13 11.43
N SER A 79 -26.55 -24.33 10.95
CA SER A 79 -27.34 -25.54 11.26
C SER A 79 -27.25 -25.95 12.73
N CYS A 80 -26.08 -25.77 13.35
CA CYS A 80 -25.87 -26.17 14.73
C CYS A 80 -26.43 -25.17 15.75
N LEU A 81 -26.43 -23.88 15.45
CA LEU A 81 -26.71 -22.82 16.43
C LEU A 81 -28.04 -22.10 16.23
N VAL A 82 -28.59 -22.08 15.01
CA VAL A 82 -29.77 -21.26 14.68
C VAL A 82 -30.92 -22.12 14.17
N ASP A 83 -30.67 -22.94 13.15
CA ASP A 83 -31.70 -23.70 12.47
C ASP A 83 -31.37 -25.19 12.42
N SER A 84 -31.93 -25.94 13.37
CA SER A 84 -31.78 -27.39 13.44
C SER A 84 -32.46 -28.15 12.29
N HIS A 85 -33.27 -27.49 11.47
CA HIS A 85 -33.88 -28.08 10.27
C HIS A 85 -32.96 -28.03 9.04
N LEU A 86 -31.83 -27.31 9.12
CA LEU A 86 -30.84 -27.29 8.07
C LEU A 86 -30.00 -28.57 8.12
N HIS A 87 -30.50 -29.63 7.51
CA HIS A 87 -29.84 -30.93 7.48
C HIS A 87 -28.63 -30.95 6.52
N PHE A 88 -27.78 -31.97 6.68
CA PHE A 88 -26.67 -32.23 5.75
C PHE A 88 -27.10 -33.16 4.60
N ASP A 89 -28.30 -33.73 4.69
CA ASP A 89 -28.90 -34.55 3.65
C ASP A 89 -29.40 -33.68 2.49
N LEU A 90 -28.91 -33.96 1.29
CA LEU A 90 -29.16 -33.11 0.12
C LEU A 90 -30.62 -33.15 -0.34
N ASP A 91 -31.32 -34.25 -0.10
CA ASP A 91 -32.69 -34.47 -0.60
C ASP A 91 -33.74 -33.64 0.16
N ASP A 92 -33.46 -33.29 1.41
CA ASP A 92 -34.36 -32.52 2.28
C ASP A 92 -34.14 -31.00 2.19
N LEU A 93 -33.15 -30.55 1.41
CA LEU A 93 -32.77 -29.14 1.31
C LEU A 93 -33.53 -28.42 0.20
N THR A 94 -33.91 -27.18 0.47
CA THR A 94 -34.34 -26.26 -0.61
C THR A 94 -33.22 -26.11 -1.64
N SER A 95 -33.59 -25.91 -2.91
CA SER A 95 -32.62 -25.85 -4.02
C SER A 95 -31.49 -24.82 -3.79
N GLY A 96 -31.79 -23.71 -3.10
CA GLY A 96 -30.78 -22.69 -2.76
C GLY A 96 -29.75 -23.19 -1.75
N TRP A 97 -30.18 -23.79 -0.64
CA TRP A 97 -29.29 -24.34 0.38
C TRP A 97 -28.49 -25.53 -0.13
N MET A 98 -29.09 -26.37 -0.98
CA MET A 98 -28.40 -27.48 -1.64
C MET A 98 -27.22 -26.98 -2.50
N ILE A 99 -27.46 -26.00 -3.38
CA ILE A 99 -26.39 -25.40 -4.22
C ILE A 99 -25.31 -24.77 -3.33
N TYR A 100 -25.71 -24.05 -2.28
CA TYR A 100 -24.77 -23.45 -1.35
C TYR A 100 -23.88 -24.49 -0.68
N LEU A 101 -24.44 -25.57 -0.13
CA LEU A 101 -23.70 -26.62 0.56
C LEU A 101 -22.73 -27.34 -0.39
N ILE A 102 -23.15 -27.64 -1.62
CA ILE A 102 -22.28 -28.24 -2.65
C ILE A 102 -21.09 -27.33 -2.94
N LEU A 103 -21.33 -26.04 -3.19
CA LEU A 103 -20.26 -25.07 -3.45
C LEU A 103 -19.33 -24.92 -2.25
N ALA A 104 -19.90 -24.69 -1.06
CA ALA A 104 -19.19 -24.52 0.20
C ALA A 104 -18.32 -25.73 0.55
N THR A 105 -18.72 -26.94 0.16
CA THR A 105 -17.93 -28.17 0.35
C THR A 105 -16.89 -28.37 -0.75
N SER A 106 -17.22 -28.03 -1.99
CA SER A 106 -16.32 -28.20 -3.14
C SER A 106 -15.07 -27.33 -3.07
N PHE A 107 -15.18 -26.09 -2.56
CA PHE A 107 -14.04 -25.17 -2.44
C PHE A 107 -12.95 -25.69 -1.50
N PRO A 108 -13.23 -26.08 -0.24
CA PRO A 108 -12.26 -26.74 0.64
C PRO A 108 -11.60 -27.95 -0.01
N ILE A 109 -12.38 -28.86 -0.60
CA ILE A 109 -11.87 -30.07 -1.25
C ILE A 109 -10.88 -29.68 -2.36
N ALA A 110 -11.25 -28.76 -3.25
CA ALA A 110 -10.38 -28.31 -4.34
C ALA A 110 -9.10 -27.65 -3.83
N THR A 111 -9.17 -26.84 -2.77
CA THR A 111 -7.98 -26.19 -2.20
C THR A 111 -7.08 -27.15 -1.44
N LEU A 112 -7.65 -28.17 -0.78
CA LEU A 112 -6.90 -29.23 -0.11
C LEU A 112 -6.22 -30.17 -1.11
N THR A 113 -6.90 -30.54 -2.21
CA THR A 113 -6.27 -31.32 -3.27
C THR A 113 -5.13 -30.56 -3.93
N LEU A 114 -5.30 -29.25 -4.14
CA LEU A 114 -4.26 -28.38 -4.67
C LEU A 114 -3.08 -28.24 -3.70
N PHE A 115 -3.35 -28.05 -2.41
CA PHE A 115 -2.33 -28.04 -1.36
C PHE A 115 -1.53 -29.35 -1.35
N TYR A 116 -2.22 -30.49 -1.36
CA TYR A 116 -1.60 -31.81 -1.41
C TYR A 116 -0.75 -31.98 -2.67
N TYR A 117 -1.31 -31.64 -3.83
CA TYR A 117 -0.63 -31.68 -5.12
C TYR A 117 0.67 -30.86 -5.13
N TRP A 118 0.64 -29.64 -4.60
CA TRP A 118 1.84 -28.81 -4.47
C TRP A 118 2.86 -29.41 -3.49
N SER A 119 2.40 -30.03 -2.41
CA SER A 119 3.28 -30.62 -1.40
C SER A 119 4.03 -31.87 -1.88
N LEU A 120 3.51 -32.60 -2.87
CA LEU A 120 4.09 -33.86 -3.36
C LEU A 120 5.43 -33.68 -4.08
N ASN A 121 5.58 -32.61 -4.86
CA ASN A 121 6.75 -32.38 -5.72
C ASN A 121 7.60 -31.22 -5.21
N ASN A 122 7.91 -31.19 -3.90
CA ASN A 122 8.73 -30.13 -3.28
C ASN A 122 8.30 -28.70 -3.66
N TRP A 123 7.00 -28.47 -3.86
CA TRP A 123 6.44 -27.17 -4.26
C TRP A 123 6.78 -26.69 -5.69
N ASP A 124 7.35 -27.53 -6.55
CA ASP A 124 7.73 -27.20 -7.93
C ASP A 124 6.54 -26.72 -8.78
N GLN A 125 5.36 -27.29 -8.55
CA GLN A 125 4.15 -26.97 -9.31
C GLN A 125 3.40 -25.75 -8.76
N HIS A 126 3.87 -25.18 -7.65
CA HIS A 126 3.28 -23.99 -7.07
C HIS A 126 3.45 -22.77 -8.01
N PRO A 127 2.46 -21.87 -8.12
CA PRO A 127 2.54 -20.71 -9.01
C PRO A 127 3.81 -19.85 -8.84
N VAL A 128 4.29 -19.70 -7.60
CA VAL A 128 5.53 -18.98 -7.30
C VAL A 128 6.76 -19.70 -7.86
N ALA A 129 6.83 -21.03 -7.76
CA ALA A 129 7.95 -21.80 -8.34
C ALA A 129 7.93 -21.69 -9.88
N LYS A 130 6.75 -21.79 -10.50
CA LYS A 130 6.59 -21.55 -11.95
C LYS A 130 7.00 -20.15 -12.36
N GLN A 131 6.66 -19.12 -11.57
CA GLN A 131 7.12 -17.76 -11.83
C GLN A 131 8.64 -17.63 -11.74
N LEU A 132 9.27 -18.23 -10.72
CA LEU A 132 10.73 -18.26 -10.60
C LEU A 132 11.38 -19.01 -11.76
N GLN A 133 10.77 -20.08 -12.26
CA GLN A 133 11.25 -20.80 -13.42
C GLN A 133 11.25 -19.96 -14.70
N LEU A 134 10.39 -18.94 -14.81
CA LEU A 134 10.42 -17.99 -15.93
C LEU A 134 11.57 -16.98 -15.83
N LEU A 135 12.17 -16.86 -14.65
CA LEU A 135 13.32 -16.01 -14.37
C LEU A 135 14.65 -16.77 -14.49
N THR A 136 14.63 -18.09 -14.73
CA THR A 136 15.88 -18.87 -14.84
C THR A 136 16.54 -18.66 -16.18
N GLU A 137 17.82 -18.32 -16.12
CA GLU A 137 18.69 -18.30 -17.30
C GLU A 137 19.24 -19.71 -17.53
N ASN A 138 19.30 -20.13 -18.81
CA ASN A 138 20.01 -21.33 -19.27
C ASN A 138 19.57 -22.67 -18.63
N GLY A 139 18.28 -22.82 -18.28
CA GLY A 139 17.74 -24.09 -17.78
C GLY A 139 18.14 -24.45 -16.35
N SER A 140 18.65 -23.48 -15.58
CA SER A 140 18.87 -23.62 -14.13
C SER A 140 17.57 -23.90 -13.37
N SER A 141 17.69 -24.51 -12.18
CA SER A 141 16.53 -24.82 -11.35
C SER A 141 16.02 -23.56 -10.68
N TRP A 142 14.70 -23.45 -10.50
CA TRP A 142 14.11 -22.32 -9.77
C TRP A 142 14.62 -22.24 -8.31
N HIS A 143 15.13 -23.35 -7.78
CA HIS A 143 15.78 -23.43 -6.47
C HIS A 143 17.03 -22.56 -6.37
N ASP A 144 17.78 -22.38 -7.46
CA ASP A 144 18.99 -21.56 -7.48
C ASP A 144 18.64 -20.08 -7.29
N ILE A 145 17.59 -19.61 -7.97
CA ILE A 145 17.03 -18.28 -7.79
C ILE A 145 16.47 -18.12 -6.37
N ALA A 146 15.73 -19.13 -5.88
CA ALA A 146 15.19 -19.09 -4.52
C ALA A 146 16.31 -18.98 -3.47
N SER A 147 17.43 -19.68 -3.67
CA SER A 147 18.62 -19.59 -2.82
C SER A 147 19.25 -18.20 -2.87
N SER A 148 19.42 -17.64 -4.08
CA SER A 148 19.92 -16.27 -4.28
C SER A 148 19.05 -15.24 -3.53
N ILE A 149 17.73 -15.32 -3.70
CA ILE A 149 16.77 -14.48 -2.98
C ILE A 149 16.90 -14.64 -1.47
N ASN A 150 17.02 -15.88 -0.96
CA ASN A 150 17.16 -16.12 0.47
C ASN A 150 18.44 -15.51 1.05
N VAL A 151 19.56 -15.59 0.32
CA VAL A 151 20.84 -14.99 0.73
C VAL A 151 20.72 -13.47 0.78
N GLU A 152 20.10 -12.86 -0.23
CA GLU A 152 19.94 -11.40 -0.30
C GLU A 152 18.91 -10.89 0.72
N PHE A 153 17.83 -11.63 0.97
CA PHE A 153 16.80 -11.30 1.94
C PHE A 153 17.33 -11.26 3.38
N ARG A 154 18.35 -12.07 3.70
CA ARG A 154 18.99 -12.06 5.04
C ARG A 154 19.80 -10.80 5.31
N ARG A 155 20.16 -10.04 4.28
CA ARG A 155 20.93 -8.81 4.48
C ARG A 155 20.08 -7.76 5.22
N PRO A 156 20.68 -6.97 6.12
CA PRO A 156 19.96 -5.96 6.88
C PRO A 156 19.57 -4.76 6.00
N ASP A 157 20.27 -4.54 4.88
CA ASP A 157 20.11 -3.39 3.99
C ASP A 157 18.99 -3.58 2.95
N LYS A 158 17.91 -4.25 3.33
CA LYS A 158 16.71 -4.39 2.48
C LYS A 158 15.72 -3.28 2.78
N PHE A 159 15.09 -2.75 1.75
CA PHE A 159 13.95 -1.86 1.91
C PHE A 159 12.68 -2.69 2.13
N THR A 160 11.88 -2.35 3.14
CA THR A 160 10.60 -3.01 3.42
C THR A 160 9.53 -2.00 3.75
N SER A 161 8.40 -2.08 3.05
CA SER A 161 7.27 -1.18 3.24
C SER A 161 5.96 -1.97 3.31
N GLY A 162 5.08 -1.59 4.25
CA GLY A 162 3.77 -2.18 4.49
C GLY A 162 3.72 -3.30 5.54
N SER A 163 2.51 -3.82 5.77
CA SER A 163 2.21 -4.85 6.78
C SER A 163 2.85 -6.21 6.49
N MET A 164 3.08 -7.02 7.53
CA MET A 164 3.74 -8.34 7.43
C MET A 164 3.13 -9.27 6.36
N ALA A 165 1.81 -9.20 6.17
CA ALA A 165 1.06 -10.02 5.21
C ALA A 165 1.08 -9.46 3.77
N ARG A 166 1.13 -8.13 3.64
CA ARG A 166 1.10 -7.40 2.37
C ARG A 166 2.19 -6.33 2.39
N ARG A 167 3.41 -6.75 2.05
CA ARG A 167 4.58 -5.87 2.01
C ARG A 167 5.32 -5.93 0.70
N VAL A 168 5.94 -4.80 0.40
CA VAL A 168 6.90 -4.61 -0.68
C VAL A 168 8.29 -4.71 -0.07
N ILE A 169 9.12 -5.57 -0.65
CA ILE A 169 10.50 -5.78 -0.25
C ILE A 169 11.37 -5.52 -1.48
N VAL A 170 12.35 -4.64 -1.33
CA VAL A 170 13.33 -4.37 -2.37
C VAL A 170 14.72 -4.67 -1.81
N THR A 171 15.38 -5.63 -2.43
CA THR A 171 16.77 -6.00 -2.17
C THR A 171 17.63 -5.50 -3.33
N ASP A 172 18.95 -5.63 -3.27
CA ASP A 172 19.87 -5.09 -4.28
C ASP A 172 19.54 -5.52 -5.73
N SER A 173 19.08 -6.76 -5.93
CA SER A 173 18.82 -7.38 -7.24
C SER A 173 17.36 -7.75 -7.45
N TRP A 174 16.53 -7.80 -6.40
CA TRP A 174 15.15 -8.29 -6.50
C TRP A 174 14.12 -7.29 -5.98
N ILE A 175 12.98 -7.22 -6.68
CA ILE A 175 11.77 -6.55 -6.21
C ILE A 175 10.73 -7.62 -5.95
N MET A 176 10.22 -7.65 -4.72
CA MET A 176 9.26 -8.64 -4.26
C MET A 176 8.05 -7.95 -3.66
N LYS A 177 6.86 -8.28 -4.16
CA LYS A 177 5.59 -7.85 -3.56
C LYS A 177 4.85 -9.06 -3.04
N THR A 178 4.64 -9.09 -1.73
CA THR A 178 3.82 -10.12 -1.08
C THR A 178 2.38 -9.64 -1.00
N SER A 179 1.45 -10.49 -1.45
CA SER A 179 0.00 -10.28 -1.31
C SER A 179 -0.61 -11.48 -0.57
N THR A 180 -1.92 -11.45 -0.29
CA THR A 180 -2.62 -12.53 0.42
C THR A 180 -2.48 -13.87 -0.29
N TYR A 181 -2.68 -13.90 -1.61
CA TYR A 181 -2.69 -15.13 -2.41
C TYR A 181 -1.55 -15.25 -3.43
N HIS A 182 -0.87 -14.14 -3.71
CA HIS A 182 0.17 -14.08 -4.74
C HIS A 182 1.44 -13.46 -4.18
N VAL A 183 2.57 -13.88 -4.73
CA VAL A 183 3.87 -13.27 -4.50
C VAL A 183 4.40 -12.90 -5.87
N TYR A 184 4.66 -11.62 -6.09
CA TYR A 184 5.26 -11.13 -7.31
C TYR A 184 6.74 -10.95 -7.08
N ILE A 185 7.54 -11.47 -7.99
CA ILE A 185 9.00 -11.40 -7.93
C ILE A 185 9.47 -10.94 -9.31
N ALA A 186 10.34 -9.94 -9.33
CA ALA A 186 11.00 -9.47 -10.54
C ALA A 186 12.46 -9.13 -10.25
N HIS A 187 13.30 -9.35 -11.24
CA HIS A 187 14.72 -9.02 -11.19
C HIS A 187 14.94 -7.55 -11.57
N GLN A 188 15.71 -6.81 -10.79
CA GLN A 188 15.88 -5.35 -10.94
C GLN A 188 16.54 -4.94 -12.27
N ASN A 189 17.37 -5.81 -12.85
CA ASN A 189 18.04 -5.49 -14.12
C ASN A 189 17.09 -5.65 -15.33
N ASP A 190 15.97 -6.36 -15.17
CA ASP A 190 15.05 -6.75 -16.26
C ASP A 190 13.67 -6.14 -16.10
N ILE A 191 13.60 -4.92 -15.55
CA ILE A 191 12.35 -4.21 -15.31
C ILE A 191 12.42 -2.76 -15.76
N HIS A 192 11.26 -2.25 -16.17
CA HIS A 192 10.99 -0.83 -16.31
C HIS A 192 10.06 -0.37 -15.19
N LEU A 193 10.46 0.72 -14.53
CA LEU A 193 9.72 1.32 -13.43
C LEU A 193 9.08 2.63 -13.91
N SER A 194 7.77 2.75 -13.71
CA SER A 194 7.03 3.98 -14.06
C SER A 194 6.09 4.40 -12.95
N LEU A 195 6.04 5.70 -12.67
CA LEU A 195 5.11 6.27 -11.70
C LEU A 195 3.73 6.40 -12.34
N ALA A 196 2.76 5.63 -11.84
CA ALA A 196 1.44 5.47 -12.45
C ALA A 196 0.45 6.55 -11.97
N SER A 197 0.36 6.73 -10.65
CA SER A 197 -0.52 7.72 -10.03
C SER A 197 -0.04 8.07 -8.62
N SER A 198 -0.57 9.18 -8.10
CA SER A 198 -0.51 9.52 -6.69
C SER A 198 -1.93 9.66 -6.15
N GLU A 199 -2.15 9.13 -4.96
CA GLU A 199 -3.40 9.25 -4.21
C GLU A 199 -3.12 9.96 -2.90
N GLU A 200 -3.73 11.12 -2.69
CA GLU A 200 -3.68 11.83 -1.42
C GLU A 200 -4.88 11.42 -0.55
N HIS A 201 -4.61 11.02 0.69
CA HIS A 201 -5.63 10.71 1.68
C HIS A 201 -5.56 11.78 2.76
N GLN A 202 -6.64 12.57 2.89
CA GLN A 202 -6.69 13.71 3.81
C GLN A 202 -6.61 13.31 5.29
N MET A 203 -6.89 12.05 5.62
CA MET A 203 -6.68 11.48 6.95
C MET A 203 -6.18 10.05 6.83
N SER A 204 -4.92 9.79 7.15
CA SER A 204 -4.47 8.43 7.49
C SER A 204 -4.90 8.09 8.92
N TYR A 205 -5.43 6.88 9.13
CA TYR A 205 -5.72 6.36 10.48
C TYR A 205 -4.45 6.26 11.34
N GLU A 206 -3.27 6.08 10.73
CA GLU A 206 -2.01 5.87 11.45
C GLU A 206 -1.31 7.18 11.85
N SER A 207 -1.44 8.27 11.08
CA SER A 207 -0.64 9.49 11.28
C SER A 207 -1.45 10.76 11.54
N MET A 208 -2.79 10.68 11.50
CA MET A 208 -3.72 11.84 11.59
C MET A 208 -3.33 13.02 10.69
N SER A 209 -2.61 12.76 9.60
CA SER A 209 -2.08 13.74 8.66
C SER A 209 -2.44 13.36 7.22
N THR A 210 -2.31 14.33 6.32
CA THR A 210 -2.39 14.13 4.87
C THR A 210 -1.24 13.22 4.44
N VAL A 211 -1.56 11.99 4.05
CA VAL A 211 -0.58 11.04 3.50
C VAL A 211 -0.77 10.91 2.00
N GLN A 212 0.33 10.95 1.28
CA GLN A 212 0.35 10.73 -0.16
C GLN A 212 0.87 9.31 -0.42
N TYR A 213 0.06 8.50 -1.11
CA TYR A 213 0.49 7.20 -1.60
C TYR A 213 0.86 7.30 -3.08
N LEU A 214 1.98 6.68 -3.44
CA LEU A 214 2.50 6.57 -4.81
C LEU A 214 2.23 5.16 -5.33
N ASN A 215 1.65 5.07 -6.52
CA ASN A 215 1.49 3.83 -7.25
C ASN A 215 2.59 3.73 -8.31
N ILE A 216 3.50 2.78 -8.15
CA ILE A 216 4.62 2.53 -9.07
C ILE A 216 4.33 1.24 -9.82
N ASN A 217 4.34 1.29 -11.14
CA ASN A 217 4.20 0.13 -12.02
C ASN A 217 5.56 -0.49 -12.30
N ILE A 218 5.66 -1.79 -12.02
CA ILE A 218 6.79 -2.64 -12.39
C ILE A 218 6.39 -3.40 -13.64
N ILE A 219 7.09 -3.13 -14.74
CA ILE A 219 6.89 -3.77 -16.04
C ILE A 219 8.13 -4.63 -16.31
N PRO A 220 8.05 -5.96 -16.13
CA PRO A 220 9.12 -6.86 -16.53
C PRO A 220 9.39 -6.79 -18.03
N ASN A 221 10.65 -6.90 -18.44
CA ASN A 221 11.03 -6.97 -19.84
C ASN A 221 10.59 -8.31 -20.48
N ASN A 222 10.55 -9.38 -19.67
CA ASN A 222 10.02 -10.67 -20.10
C ASN A 222 8.48 -10.66 -20.09
N ALA A 223 7.87 -10.75 -21.28
CA ALA A 223 6.42 -10.79 -21.47
C ALA A 223 5.71 -11.98 -20.79
N ALA A 224 6.44 -13.03 -20.42
CA ALA A 224 5.88 -14.15 -19.67
C ALA A 224 5.54 -13.79 -18.21
N ILE A 225 6.15 -12.73 -17.66
CA ILE A 225 5.96 -12.30 -16.28
C ILE A 225 4.91 -11.19 -16.24
N LYS A 226 3.87 -11.38 -15.41
CA LYS A 226 2.80 -10.40 -15.28
C LYS A 226 3.32 -9.10 -14.64
N PRO A 227 3.04 -7.92 -15.21
CA PRO A 227 3.34 -6.65 -14.57
C PRO A 227 2.53 -6.50 -13.28
N PHE A 228 3.07 -5.76 -12.32
CA PHE A 228 2.42 -5.51 -11.04
C PHE A 228 2.70 -4.10 -10.53
N THR A 229 1.79 -3.58 -9.73
CA THR A 229 1.91 -2.24 -9.14
C THR A 229 2.25 -2.36 -7.66
N ILE A 230 3.20 -1.56 -7.18
CA ILE A 230 3.46 -1.36 -5.75
C ILE A 230 2.85 -0.03 -5.31
N ARG A 231 2.30 -0.01 -4.09
CA ARG A 231 1.79 1.19 -3.43
C ARG A 231 2.74 1.52 -2.30
N LEU A 232 3.21 2.76 -2.24
CA LEU A 232 4.20 3.23 -1.28
C LEU A 232 3.78 4.56 -0.67
N ASN A 233 4.09 4.81 0.60
CA ASN A 233 4.01 6.16 1.16
C ASN A 233 5.07 7.08 0.50
N SER A 234 4.71 8.31 0.16
CA SER A 234 5.62 9.29 -0.43
C SER A 234 6.84 9.62 0.45
N LEU A 235 6.71 9.47 1.77
CA LEU A 235 7.81 9.67 2.72
C LEU A 235 8.91 8.61 2.56
N GLU A 236 8.53 7.37 2.24
CA GLU A 236 9.46 6.23 2.06
C GLU A 236 10.10 6.23 0.66
N TYR A 237 9.69 7.15 -0.21
CA TYR A 237 10.16 7.23 -1.59
C TYR A 237 11.68 7.42 -1.69
N GLY A 238 12.27 8.22 -0.81
CA GLY A 238 13.72 8.47 -0.80
C GLY A 238 14.52 7.18 -0.55
N GLU A 239 14.10 6.36 0.40
CA GLU A 239 14.73 5.08 0.72
C GLU A 239 14.56 4.07 -0.42
N LEU A 240 13.35 3.96 -0.97
CA LEU A 240 13.10 3.11 -2.12
C LEU A 240 14.00 3.52 -3.28
N ARG A 241 14.05 4.81 -3.62
CA ARG A 241 14.88 5.34 -4.71
C ARG A 241 16.36 5.02 -4.50
N GLY A 242 16.86 5.08 -3.26
CA GLY A 242 18.23 4.72 -2.93
C GLY A 242 18.56 3.24 -3.17
N LYS A 243 17.54 2.36 -3.18
CA LYS A 243 17.69 0.90 -3.37
C LYS A 243 17.38 0.42 -4.79
N LEU A 244 16.82 1.27 -5.64
CA LEU A 244 16.51 0.93 -7.03
C LEU A 244 17.73 1.14 -7.93
N ARG A 245 18.09 0.12 -8.72
CA ARG A 245 19.10 0.21 -9.78
C ARG A 245 18.54 0.79 -11.08
N ALA A 246 17.28 0.45 -11.40
CA ALA A 246 16.61 0.93 -12.60
C ALA A 246 16.09 2.37 -12.40
N PRO A 247 16.18 3.25 -13.43
CA PRO A 247 15.63 4.59 -13.34
C PRO A 247 14.11 4.56 -13.22
N LEU A 248 13.57 5.26 -12.23
CA LEU A 248 12.13 5.43 -12.07
C LEU A 248 11.64 6.57 -12.96
N LEU A 249 10.83 6.25 -13.98
CA LEU A 249 10.29 7.24 -14.90
C LEU A 249 9.03 7.90 -14.34
N ASN A 250 9.08 9.21 -14.12
CA ASN A 250 7.90 10.00 -13.77
C ASN A 250 7.17 10.48 -15.03
N ALA A 251 6.52 9.56 -15.74
CA ALA A 251 5.89 9.83 -17.03
C ALA A 251 4.74 10.86 -16.98
N ARG A 252 4.18 11.13 -15.79
CA ARG A 252 3.02 12.03 -15.60
C ARG A 252 3.38 13.32 -14.85
N ASN A 253 4.67 13.59 -14.62
CA ASN A 253 5.16 14.72 -13.83
C ASN A 253 4.43 14.88 -12.48
N ILE A 254 4.22 13.76 -11.80
CA ILE A 254 3.52 13.71 -10.51
C ILE A 254 4.43 14.36 -9.47
N ILE A 255 3.88 15.34 -8.73
CA ILE A 255 4.56 16.00 -7.62
C ILE A 255 4.63 15.02 -6.44
N ILE A 256 5.84 14.72 -5.97
CA ILE A 256 6.06 13.82 -4.84
C ILE A 256 6.37 14.66 -3.61
N HIS A 257 5.51 14.61 -2.61
CA HIS A 257 5.70 15.30 -1.34
C HIS A 257 6.47 14.40 -0.37
N GLN A 258 7.78 14.63 -0.23
CA GLN A 258 8.66 13.82 0.62
C GLN A 258 8.76 14.33 2.05
N SER A 259 8.35 15.58 2.31
CA SER A 259 8.36 16.17 3.64
C SER A 259 7.15 17.06 3.92
N LEU A 260 6.86 17.29 5.20
CA LEU A 260 5.87 18.28 5.64
C LEU A 260 6.23 19.69 5.18
N SER A 261 7.53 20.02 5.10
CA SER A 261 8.00 21.30 4.58
C SER A 261 7.64 21.48 3.10
N ASP A 262 7.74 20.42 2.29
CA ASP A 262 7.35 20.47 0.87
C ASP A 262 5.83 20.63 0.72
N GLN A 263 5.05 19.91 1.54
CA GLN A 263 3.60 20.09 1.59
C GLN A 263 3.23 21.53 2.00
N PHE A 264 3.92 22.08 3.00
CA PHE A 264 3.74 23.47 3.41
C PHE A 264 4.09 24.44 2.29
N LEU A 265 5.22 24.27 1.60
CA LEU A 265 5.61 25.16 0.51
C LEU A 265 4.57 25.20 -0.60
N VAL A 266 4.03 24.04 -0.98
CA VAL A 266 2.99 23.95 -2.01
C VAL A 266 1.67 24.56 -1.52
N ALA A 267 1.24 24.25 -0.30
CA ALA A 267 0.05 24.85 0.29
C ALA A 267 0.21 26.39 0.43
N PHE A 268 1.38 26.84 0.85
CA PHE A 268 1.73 28.25 0.99
C PHE A 268 1.72 28.96 -0.36
N GLN A 269 2.34 28.40 -1.40
CA GLN A 269 2.29 28.95 -2.75
C GLN A 269 0.85 29.06 -3.26
N ASN A 270 0.05 28.01 -3.07
CA ASN A 270 -1.36 28.02 -3.46
C ASN A 270 -2.16 29.10 -2.71
N GLU A 271 -1.91 29.31 -1.41
CA GLU A 271 -2.56 30.39 -0.65
C GLU A 271 -2.07 31.79 -1.06
N VAL A 272 -0.78 31.95 -1.36
CA VAL A 272 -0.22 33.20 -1.90
C VAL A 272 -0.80 33.51 -3.29
N GLU A 273 -1.05 32.50 -4.12
CA GLU A 273 -1.66 32.69 -5.43
C GLU A 273 -3.11 33.15 -5.36
N LYS A 274 -3.87 32.69 -4.36
CA LYS A 274 -5.24 33.16 -4.11
C LYS A 274 -5.29 34.61 -3.60
N ASN A 275 -4.17 35.12 -3.07
CA ASN A 275 -4.14 36.45 -2.48
C ASN A 275 -4.13 37.52 -3.59
N PRO A 276 -5.05 38.49 -3.59
CA PRO A 276 -5.09 39.54 -4.61
C PRO A 276 -3.81 40.37 -4.56
N VAL A 277 -3.25 40.66 -5.74
CA VAL A 277 -2.08 41.53 -5.88
C VAL A 277 -2.51 42.96 -5.53
N TYR A 278 -2.04 43.48 -4.41
CA TYR A 278 -2.33 44.85 -4.02
C TYR A 278 -1.47 45.80 -4.86
N VAL A 279 -2.08 46.47 -5.83
CA VAL A 279 -1.44 47.53 -6.61
C VAL A 279 -1.55 48.82 -5.81
N LEU A 280 -0.42 49.34 -5.33
CA LEU A 280 -0.38 50.62 -4.65
C LEU A 280 -0.77 51.74 -5.63
N SER A 281 -1.69 52.62 -5.21
CA SER A 281 -2.00 53.83 -5.96
C SER A 281 -0.82 54.81 -5.85
N PRO A 282 -0.56 55.66 -6.87
CA PRO A 282 0.54 56.63 -6.82
C PRO A 282 0.48 57.56 -5.58
N GLU A 283 -0.73 57.84 -5.08
CA GLU A 283 -0.95 58.64 -3.86
C GLU A 283 -0.51 57.90 -2.59
N THR A 284 -0.79 56.59 -2.49
CA THR A 284 -0.36 55.77 -1.34
C THR A 284 1.14 55.47 -1.33
N VAL A 285 1.79 55.41 -2.50
CA VAL A 285 3.26 55.32 -2.59
C VAL A 285 3.92 56.60 -2.06
N SER A 286 3.34 57.77 -2.36
CA SER A 286 3.81 59.06 -1.86
C SER A 286 3.68 59.15 -0.34
N GLU A 287 2.54 58.76 0.23
CA GLU A 287 2.33 58.70 1.68
C GLU A 287 3.24 57.70 2.40
N LEU A 288 3.47 56.51 1.83
CA LEU A 288 4.40 55.53 2.41
C LEU A 288 5.85 55.98 2.31
N SER A 289 6.25 56.66 1.22
CA SER A 289 7.60 57.23 1.10
C SER A 289 7.83 58.39 2.08
N HIS A 290 6.79 59.19 2.35
CA HIS A 290 6.84 60.28 3.33
C HIS A 290 6.82 59.77 4.78
N ASN A 291 6.18 58.63 5.03
CA ASN A 291 6.20 57.98 6.33
C ASN A 291 7.51 57.20 6.58
N LEU A 292 8.10 56.55 5.57
CA LEU A 292 9.38 55.84 5.70
C LEU A 292 10.58 56.79 5.93
N SER A 293 10.54 58.00 5.38
CA SER A 293 11.53 59.05 5.72
C SER A 293 11.38 59.56 7.16
N THR A 294 10.19 59.43 7.74
CA THR A 294 9.92 59.75 9.15
C THR A 294 10.39 58.62 10.09
N TYR A 295 10.28 57.36 9.68
CA TYR A 295 10.79 56.21 10.46
C TYR A 295 12.32 56.04 10.44
N SER A 296 13.02 56.59 9.44
CA SER A 296 14.50 56.61 9.45
C SER A 296 15.08 57.56 10.53
N TYR A 297 14.30 58.52 11.02
CA TYR A 297 14.69 59.40 12.11
C TYR A 297 14.28 58.90 13.51
N MET A 298 13.46 57.86 13.61
CA MET A 298 12.93 57.35 14.88
C MET A 298 13.53 56.00 15.29
N HIS A 299 14.67 55.61 14.72
CA HIS A 299 15.37 54.36 15.05
C HIS A 299 16.59 54.54 15.97
N ILE A 300 16.54 55.52 16.88
CA ILE A 300 17.37 55.54 18.10
C ILE A 300 16.46 55.66 19.31
N SER A 301 15.50 54.75 19.49
CA SER A 301 14.83 54.57 20.78
C SER A 301 13.81 53.43 20.71
N HIS A 302 14.08 52.38 21.46
CA HIS A 302 13.16 51.35 21.94
C HIS A 302 12.76 50.24 20.96
N GLY A 303 13.24 49.04 21.29
CA GLY A 303 12.71 47.79 20.78
C GLY A 303 11.40 47.42 21.46
N ALA A 304 10.45 46.95 20.67
CA ALA A 304 9.43 45.99 21.10
C ALA A 304 8.75 45.39 19.86
N TYR A 305 8.58 44.08 19.92
CA TYR A 305 7.93 43.18 18.99
C TYR A 305 6.60 43.67 18.40
N SER A 306 6.36 43.40 17.12
CA SER A 306 5.01 43.21 16.60
C SER A 306 4.95 42.05 15.60
N LYS A 307 3.95 41.21 15.83
CA LYS A 307 3.77 39.84 15.38
C LYS A 307 2.72 39.81 14.26
N TYR A 308 3.06 40.32 13.07
CA TYR A 308 2.22 40.20 11.88
C TYR A 308 3.12 40.09 10.65
N MET A 309 3.28 38.88 10.12
CA MET A 309 3.90 38.67 8.81
C MET A 309 2.83 38.98 7.75
N LEU A 310 2.69 40.25 7.39
CA LEU A 310 1.92 40.69 6.23
C LEU A 310 2.69 40.33 4.96
N ILE A 311 2.18 39.37 4.20
CA ILE A 311 2.81 38.87 2.98
C ILE A 311 2.20 39.60 1.77
N PHE A 312 2.91 40.60 1.25
CA PHE A 312 2.54 41.31 0.03
C PHE A 312 3.24 40.72 -1.19
N ARG A 313 2.47 40.42 -2.24
CA ARG A 313 2.98 40.01 -3.56
C ARG A 313 3.17 41.26 -4.41
N PHE A 314 4.42 41.70 -4.60
CA PHE A 314 4.73 42.84 -5.48
C PHE A 314 5.00 42.35 -6.90
N SER A 315 4.30 42.93 -7.88
CA SER A 315 4.59 42.75 -9.31
C SER A 315 5.45 43.93 -9.78
N SER A 316 6.72 43.67 -10.07
CA SER A 316 7.57 44.59 -10.82
C SER A 316 7.37 44.27 -12.29
N ASN A 317 6.52 45.01 -13.00
CA ASN A 317 6.59 45.08 -14.46
C ASN A 317 6.12 46.44 -15.01
N ASN A 318 7.05 47.07 -15.73
CA ASN A 318 6.91 48.15 -16.72
C ASN A 318 6.65 49.59 -16.28
N VAL A 319 7.74 50.36 -16.15
CA VAL A 319 8.07 51.57 -16.97
C VAL A 319 9.62 51.65 -16.95
N GLY A 320 10.39 51.51 -18.04
CA GLY A 320 10.37 52.31 -19.25
C GLY A 320 11.61 53.23 -19.26
N ALA A 321 12.67 52.75 -19.92
CA ALA A 321 13.89 53.42 -20.41
C ALA A 321 14.12 54.92 -20.10
N ASN A 322 15.32 55.26 -19.58
CA ASN A 322 16.23 56.16 -20.30
C ASN A 322 17.66 56.17 -19.73
N LEU A 323 18.60 56.35 -20.66
CA LEU A 323 20.06 56.41 -20.56
C LEU A 323 20.60 57.37 -19.47
N ILE A 324 21.82 57.12 -18.98
CA ILE A 324 23.04 57.89 -19.34
C ILE A 324 24.30 57.29 -18.67
N HIS A 325 25.37 57.30 -19.46
CA HIS A 325 26.75 56.89 -19.24
C HIS A 325 27.52 57.78 -18.24
N ALA A 326 28.63 57.24 -17.72
CA ALA A 326 29.78 57.90 -17.08
C ALA A 326 29.51 58.55 -15.71
N SER A 327 30.37 58.42 -14.70
CA SER A 327 31.84 58.26 -14.65
C SER A 327 32.27 57.42 -13.44
#